data_AF-A0A8S3CJ08-F1
#
_entry.id   AF-A0A8S3CJ08-F1
#
_cell.length_a   1.000
_cell.length_b   1.000
_cell.length_c   1.000
_cell.angle_alpha   90.00
_cell.angle_beta   90.00
_cell.angle_gamma   90.00
#
_symmetry.space_group_name_H-M   'P 1'
#
loop_
_entity.id
_entity.type
_entity.pdbx_description
1 polymer ?
#
loop_
_entity_poly.entity_id
_entity_poly.type
_entity_poly.pdbx_seq_one_letter_code
_entity_poly.pdbx_strand_id
1 'polypeptide(L)'
;IKRILLDDDNTAYTIEPYVPPSRILRCYICQQYDDHVAAHCPNKDKPICFKCGQQHNYNPECQNEICCAHCKGSHMAGNPSCRSKIETRESKKMKMKTTSSKASTQWS
;
A
#
# COMPACT_ATOMS: atom_id res chain seq x y z
N ILE A 1 5.45 11.83 28.52
CA ILE A 1 5.74 10.62 29.34
C ILE A 1 6.39 9.59 28.41
N LYS A 2 7.71 9.31 28.56
CA LYS A 2 8.41 8.30 27.74
C LYS A 2 8.01 6.91 28.25
N ARG A 3 7.67 5.98 27.35
CA ARG A 3 7.40 4.57 27.70
C ARG A 3 8.73 3.81 27.69
N ILE A 4 9.05 3.16 28.80
CA ILE A 4 10.27 2.38 28.99
C ILE A 4 9.84 0.92 29.13
N LEU A 5 10.46 0.04 28.36
CA LEU A 5 10.40 -1.41 28.59
C LEU A 5 11.61 -1.79 29.44
N LEU A 6 11.39 -2.55 30.50
CA LEU A 6 12.45 -3.16 31.30
C LEU A 6 12.49 -4.65 30.98
N ASP A 7 13.68 -5.21 30.78
CA ASP A 7 13.89 -6.67 30.73
C ASP A 7 14.15 -7.25 32.13
N ASP A 8 14.40 -8.56 32.20
CA ASP A 8 14.65 -9.29 33.46
C ASP A 8 15.96 -8.85 34.14
N ASP A 9 16.90 -8.25 33.39
CA ASP A 9 18.17 -7.69 33.87
C ASP A 9 18.06 -6.18 34.21
N ASN A 10 16.84 -5.62 34.21
CA ASN A 10 16.55 -4.20 34.47
C ASN A 10 17.20 -3.23 33.45
N THR A 11 17.43 -3.70 32.22
CA THR A 11 17.85 -2.89 31.08
C THR A 11 16.68 -2.08 30.55
N ALA A 12 16.85 -0.76 30.47
CA ALA A 12 15.83 0.15 29.98
C ALA A 12 15.89 0.37 28.46
N TYR A 13 14.82 0.00 27.76
CA TYR A 13 14.67 0.26 26.32
C TYR A 13 13.70 1.41 26.09
N THR A 14 14.13 2.36 25.25
CA THR A 14 13.24 3.41 24.75
C THR A 14 12.33 2.79 23.68
N ILE A 15 11.03 2.79 23.94
CA ILE A 15 10.04 2.28 22.98
C ILE A 15 9.67 3.40 22.02
N GLU A 16 10.02 3.25 20.75
CA GLU A 16 9.47 4.10 19.70
C GLU A 16 8.04 3.65 19.35
N PRO A 17 7.09 4.57 19.11
CA PRO A 17 5.77 4.21 18.62
C PRO A 17 5.90 3.43 17.30
N TYR A 18 5.28 2.25 17.23
CA TYR A 18 5.16 1.55 15.96
C TYR A 18 4.38 2.42 14.98
N VAL A 19 5.08 2.93 13.97
CA VAL A 19 4.46 3.60 12.82
C VAL A 19 4.18 2.50 11.81
N PRO A 20 2.91 2.09 11.61
CA PRO A 20 2.61 1.13 10.56
C PRO A 20 3.15 1.72 9.25
N PRO A 21 3.92 0.97 8.45
CA PRO A 21 4.22 1.43 7.12
C PRO A 21 2.88 1.77 6.47
N SER A 22 2.79 2.93 5.81
CA SER A 22 1.61 3.26 5.00
C SER A 22 1.52 2.24 3.87
N ARG A 23 0.94 1.08 4.20
CA ARG A 23 0.80 -0.05 3.30
C ARG A 23 -0.30 0.37 2.34
N ILE A 24 0.14 0.82 1.18
CA ILE A 24 -0.78 0.96 0.07
C ILE A 24 -1.08 -0.46 -0.41
N LEU A 25 -2.34 -0.82 -0.30
CA LEU A 25 -2.85 -2.08 -0.79
C LEU A 25 -2.86 -2.03 -2.32
N ARG A 26 -2.45 -3.12 -2.98
CA ARG A 26 -2.66 -3.31 -4.41
C ARG A 26 -3.69 -4.41 -4.61
N CYS A 27 -4.73 -4.12 -5.38
CA CYS A 27 -5.67 -5.16 -5.78
C CYS A 27 -5.03 -6.06 -6.85
N TYR A 28 -4.96 -7.37 -6.62
CA TYR A 28 -4.35 -8.29 -7.58
C TYR A 28 -5.17 -8.54 -8.85
N ILE A 29 -6.42 -8.05 -8.91
CA ILE A 29 -7.27 -8.14 -10.11
C ILE A 29 -7.06 -6.92 -11.00
N CYS A 30 -7.35 -5.71 -10.51
CA CYS A 30 -7.28 -4.49 -11.33
C CYS A 30 -5.95 -3.74 -11.22
N GLN A 31 -5.01 -4.22 -10.40
CA GLN A 31 -3.71 -3.61 -10.07
C GLN A 31 -3.78 -2.21 -9.41
N GLN A 32 -4.97 -1.71 -9.08
CA GLN A 32 -5.16 -0.40 -8.45
C GLN A 32 -4.64 -0.35 -7.00
N TYR A 33 -4.22 0.86 -6.58
CA TYR A 33 -3.73 1.14 -5.21
C TYR A 33 -4.83 1.64 -4.24
N ASP A 34 -6.08 1.38 -4.62
CA ASP A 34 -7.29 1.79 -3.91
C ASP A 34 -7.52 0.95 -2.65
N ASP A 35 -8.57 1.29 -1.92
CA ASP A 35 -8.92 0.67 -0.63
C ASP A 35 -9.72 -0.63 -0.78
N HIS A 36 -9.34 -1.49 -1.72
CA HIS A 36 -10.01 -2.78 -1.91
C HIS A 36 -9.03 -3.91 -2.24
N VAL A 37 -9.38 -5.11 -1.77
CA VAL A 37 -8.69 -6.38 -2.09
C VAL A 37 -9.36 -7.07 -3.28
N ALA A 38 -8.69 -8.07 -3.86
CA ALA A 38 -9.22 -8.88 -4.96
C ALA A 38 -10.63 -9.45 -4.67
N ALA A 39 -10.88 -9.92 -3.43
CA ALA A 39 -12.17 -10.45 -3.02
C ALA A 39 -13.34 -9.46 -3.19
N HIS A 40 -13.05 -8.16 -3.09
CA HIS A 40 -14.02 -7.06 -3.20
C HIS A 40 -13.75 -6.14 -4.39
N CYS A 41 -13.05 -6.64 -5.42
CA CYS A 41 -12.77 -5.83 -6.60
C CYS A 41 -14.07 -5.52 -7.36
N PRO A 42 -14.35 -4.24 -7.69
CA PRO A 42 -15.49 -3.88 -8.52
C PRO A 42 -15.29 -4.28 -10.00
N ASN A 43 -14.03 -4.53 -10.41
CA ASN A 43 -13.65 -4.84 -11.78
C ASN A 43 -13.26 -6.32 -11.96
N LYS A 44 -13.98 -7.25 -11.31
CA LYS A 44 -13.69 -8.69 -11.37
C LYS A 44 -13.66 -9.25 -12.80
N ASP A 45 -14.56 -8.76 -13.65
CA ASP A 45 -14.66 -9.21 -15.05
C ASP A 45 -13.64 -8.54 -15.99
N LYS A 46 -12.84 -7.59 -15.47
CA LYS A 46 -11.85 -6.83 -16.24
C LYS A 46 -10.48 -6.88 -15.55
N PRO A 47 -9.89 -8.09 -15.41
CA PRO A 47 -8.59 -8.25 -14.79
C PRO A 47 -7.51 -7.54 -15.61
N ILE A 48 -6.53 -6.98 -14.90
CA ILE A 48 -5.34 -6.34 -15.47
C ILE A 48 -4.13 -7.20 -15.13
N CYS A 49 -3.39 -7.57 -16.17
CA CYS A 49 -2.22 -8.41 -16.04
C CYS A 49 -1.12 -7.71 -15.24
N PHE A 50 -0.63 -8.38 -14.19
CA PHE A 50 0.45 -7.89 -13.34
C PHE A 50 1.77 -7.61 -14.10
N LYS A 51 2.03 -8.36 -15.18
CA LYS A 51 3.28 -8.30 -15.97
C LYS A 51 3.28 -7.17 -16.99
N CYS A 52 2.22 -7.06 -17.80
CA CYS A 52 2.18 -6.18 -18.97
C CYS A 52 1.12 -5.06 -18.88
N GLY A 53 0.29 -5.05 -17.84
CA GLY A 53 -0.71 -3.99 -17.63
C GLY A 53 -1.87 -3.98 -18.63
N GLN A 54 -2.01 -4.99 -19.48
CA GLN A 54 -3.12 -5.16 -20.42
C GLN A 54 -4.31 -5.87 -19.77
N GLN A 55 -5.50 -5.71 -20.36
CA GLN A 55 -6.75 -6.30 -19.85
C GLN A 55 -6.84 -7.80 -20.18
N HIS A 56 -6.25 -8.61 -19.31
CA HIS A 56 -6.42 -10.06 -19.27
C HIS A 56 -5.96 -10.60 -17.91
N ASN A 57 -6.31 -11.85 -17.60
CA ASN A 57 -5.81 -12.55 -16.42
C ASN A 57 -4.28 -12.69 -16.44
N TYR A 58 -3.65 -12.69 -15.28
CA TYR A 58 -2.22 -13.00 -15.19
C TYR A 58 -1.96 -14.40 -15.77
N ASN A 59 -0.97 -14.46 -16.67
CA ASN A 59 -0.43 -15.71 -17.21
C ASN A 59 1.10 -15.64 -17.07
N PRO A 60 1.77 -16.62 -16.43
CA PRO A 60 3.23 -16.69 -16.37
C PRO A 60 3.89 -16.71 -17.75
N GLU A 61 3.21 -17.24 -18.77
CA GLU A 61 3.68 -17.32 -20.16
C GLU A 61 3.25 -16.11 -21.01
N CYS A 62 2.79 -15.04 -20.38
CA CYS A 62 2.39 -13.82 -21.08
C CYS A 62 3.56 -13.26 -21.92
N GLN A 63 3.40 -13.25 -23.24
CA GLN A 63 4.43 -12.79 -24.19
C GLN A 63 4.47 -11.27 -24.38
N ASN A 64 3.49 -10.54 -23.85
CA ASN A 64 3.49 -9.08 -23.89
C ASN A 64 4.70 -8.50 -23.14
N GLU A 65 5.20 -7.36 -23.63
CA GLU A 65 6.28 -6.62 -22.99
C GLU A 65 5.95 -6.24 -21.54
N ILE A 66 6.97 -6.20 -20.69
CA ILE A 66 6.80 -5.84 -19.29
C ILE A 66 6.44 -4.35 -19.22
N CYS A 67 5.26 -4.07 -18.67
CA CYS A 67 4.74 -2.72 -18.56
C CYS A 67 3.87 -2.57 -17.32
N CYS A 68 4.10 -1.50 -16.57
CA CYS A 68 3.37 -1.21 -15.35
C CYS A 68 1.97 -0.71 -15.69
N ALA A 69 0.95 -1.33 -15.10
CA ALA A 69 -0.45 -0.94 -15.29
C ALA A 69 -0.73 0.55 -14.98
N HIS A 70 0.02 1.13 -14.02
CA HIS A 70 -0.18 2.48 -13.53
C HIS A 70 0.71 3.52 -14.21
N CYS A 71 2.02 3.42 -14.01
CA CYS A 71 2.95 4.45 -14.49
C CYS A 71 3.42 4.22 -15.94
N LYS A 72 2.99 3.11 -16.56
CA LYS A 72 3.39 2.69 -17.91
C LYS A 72 4.91 2.52 -18.12
N GLY A 73 5.67 2.36 -17.04
CA GLY A 73 7.11 2.13 -17.09
C GLY A 73 7.48 0.66 -17.32
N SER A 74 8.74 0.42 -17.68
CA SER A 74 9.30 -0.91 -17.98
C SER A 74 9.55 -1.78 -16.73
N HIS A 75 8.49 -2.02 -15.94
CA HIS A 75 8.50 -2.88 -14.77
C HIS A 75 7.10 -3.45 -14.49
N MET A 76 7.02 -4.56 -13.75
CA MET A 76 5.75 -5.15 -13.34
C MET A 76 5.03 -4.27 -12.29
N ALA A 77 3.70 -4.34 -12.21
CA ALA A 77 2.89 -3.48 -11.34
C ALA A 77 3.22 -3.56 -9.83
N GLY A 78 4.00 -4.56 -9.39
CA GLY A 78 4.41 -4.75 -8.00
C GLY A 78 5.68 -4.01 -7.59
N ASN A 79 6.42 -3.44 -8.56
CA ASN A 79 7.75 -2.87 -8.31
C ASN A 79 7.72 -1.84 -7.15
N PRO A 80 8.53 -2.02 -6.10
CA PRO A 80 8.56 -1.09 -4.96
C PRO A 80 8.99 0.33 -5.35
N SER A 81 9.80 0.48 -6.40
CA SER A 81 10.30 1.74 -6.94
C SER A 81 9.39 2.37 -7.99
N CYS A 82 8.17 1.84 -8.19
CA CYS A 82 7.20 2.45 -9.10
C CYS A 82 6.83 3.86 -8.64
N ARG A 83 6.97 4.86 -9.52
CA ARG A 83 6.65 6.27 -9.23
C ARG A 83 5.23 6.44 -8.69
N SER A 84 4.21 5.89 -9.36
CA SER A 84 2.81 6.00 -8.91
C SER A 84 2.57 5.35 -7.56
N LYS A 85 3.31 4.28 -7.22
CA LYS A 85 3.26 3.62 -5.92
C LYS A 85 3.80 4.55 -4.83
N ILE A 86 4.94 5.19 -5.09
CA ILE A 86 5.56 6.16 -4.19
C ILE A 86 4.63 7.36 -3.97
N GLU A 87 4.11 7.97 -5.03
CA GLU A 87 3.19 9.12 -4.98
C GLU A 87 1.92 8.80 -4.16
N THR A 88 1.33 7.62 -4.36
CA THR A 88 0.15 7.18 -3.61
C THR A 88 0.48 6.99 -2.13
N ARG A 89 1.65 6.43 -1.82
CA ARG A 89 2.12 6.22 -0.45
C ARG A 89 2.30 7.53 0.29
N GLU A 90 2.95 8.52 -0.33
CA GLU A 90 3.15 9.84 0.25
C GLU A 90 1.83 10.59 0.43
N SER A 91 0.93 10.52 -0.57
CA SER A 91 -0.41 11.09 -0.47
C SER A 91 -1.23 10.49 0.69
N LYS A 92 -1.19 9.16 0.87
CA LYS A 92 -1.85 8.48 2.00
C LYS A 92 -1.22 8.85 3.34
N LYS A 93 0.11 8.97 3.44
CA LYS A 93 0.79 9.46 4.66
C LYS A 93 0.35 10.87 5.04
N MET A 94 0.21 11.77 4.07
CA MET A 94 -0.18 13.15 4.35
C MET A 94 -1.61 13.25 4.90
N LYS A 95 -2.55 12.46 4.35
CA LYS A 95 -3.93 12.37 4.85
C LYS A 95 -4.02 11.85 6.29
N MET A 96 -3.15 10.93 6.70
CA MET A 96 -3.11 10.43 8.08
C MET A 96 -2.63 11.49 9.09
N LYS A 97 -1.72 12.39 8.67
CA LYS A 97 -1.21 13.46 9.54
C LYS A 97 -2.26 14.54 9.81
N THR A 98 -3.19 14.79 8.88
CA THR A 98 -4.22 15.82 9.02
C THR A 98 -5.45 15.36 9.80
N THR A 99 -5.78 14.07 9.82
CA THR A 99 -6.91 13.54 10.61
C THR A 99 -6.60 13.42 12.10
N SER A 100 -5.33 13.35 12.49
CA SER A 100 -4.92 13.24 13.89
C SER A 100 -5.13 14.52 14.72
N SER A 101 -5.50 15.66 14.10
CA SER A 101 -5.73 16.93 14.80
C SER A 101 -7.20 17.21 15.16
N LYS A 102 -8.15 16.30 14.86
CA LYS A 102 -9.60 16.53 15.11
C LYS A 102 -10.30 15.47 15.95
N ALA A 103 -9.57 14.57 16.61
CA ALA A 103 -10.16 13.58 17.52
C ALA A 103 -10.09 14.06 18.98
N SER A 104 -10.79 15.15 19.28
CA SER A 104 -11.08 15.55 20.66
C SER A 104 -12.43 16.28 20.69
N THR A 105 -13.52 15.52 20.53
CA THR A 105 -14.87 15.97 20.86
C THR A 105 -15.58 14.86 21.62
N GLN A 106 -15.50 14.97 22.94
CA GLN A 106 -16.60 14.90 23.92
C GLN A 106 -17.67 13.81 23.73
N TRP A 107 -17.69 12.84 24.64
CA TRP A 107 -18.84 12.00 24.94
C TRP A 107 -19.68 12.70 26.02
N SER A 108 -21.00 12.75 25.80
CA SER A 108 -22.01 13.26 26.73
C SER A 108 -22.36 12.24 27.81
#